data_AF-A0A848XVT1-F1
#
_entry.id   AF-A0A848XVT1-F1
#
_cell.length_a   1.000
_cell.length_b   1.000
_cell.length_c   1.000
_cell.angle_alpha   90.00
_cell.angle_beta   90.00
_cell.angle_gamma   90.00
#
_symmetry.space_group_name_H-M   'P 1'
#
loop_
_entity.id
_entity.type
_entity.pdbx_description
1 polymer ?
#
loop_
_entity_poly.entity_id
_entity_poly.type
_entity_poly.pdbx_seq_one_letter_code
_entity_poly.pdbx_strand_id
1 'polypeptide(L)' 'LVVAGPLAGALAGAGAGGAAGTLVGGLIGAGIPEERAKLYETGVKEGGVVIGAHPRTDEDRDYVADEFRNYGARDVYV' A
#
# COMPACT_ATOMS: atom_id res chain seq x y z
N LEU A 1 -25.38 14.78 1.32
CA LEU A 1 -24.91 13.92 0.21
C LEU A 1 -23.44 13.64 0.45
N VAL A 2 -23.13 12.54 1.15
CA VAL A 2 -21.74 12.07 1.25
C VAL A 2 -21.42 11.51 -0.12
N VAL A 3 -20.40 12.07 -0.79
CA VAL A 3 -19.81 11.45 -1.98
C VAL A 3 -19.04 10.23 -1.47
N ALA A 4 -19.77 9.18 -1.15
CA ALA A 4 -19.22 7.83 -1.05
C ALA A 4 -19.09 7.32 -2.49
N GLY A 5 -18.18 7.94 -3.24
CA GLY A 5 -17.88 7.53 -4.61
C GLY A 5 -17.25 6.14 -4.65
N PRO A 6 -16.79 5.69 -5.83
CA PRO A 6 -16.13 4.40 -6.01
C PRO A 6 -15.02 4.10 -4.98
N LEU A 7 -14.35 5.14 -4.47
CA LEU A 7 -13.33 5.04 -3.41
C LEU A 7 -13.89 4.54 -2.06
N ALA A 8 -15.05 5.04 -1.63
CA ALA A 8 -15.69 4.55 -0.41
C ALA A 8 -16.21 3.11 -0.59
N GLY A 9 -16.68 2.78 -1.79
CA GLY A 9 -17.06 1.42 -2.17
C GLY A 9 -15.87 0.45 -2.21
N ALA A 10 -14.69 0.91 -2.66
CA ALA A 10 -13.46 0.13 -2.65
C ALA A 10 -12.97 -0.14 -1.21
N LEU A 11 -13.03 0.87 -0.34
CA LEU A 11 -12.70 0.74 1.08
C LEU A 11 -13.71 -0.16 1.82
N ALA A 12 -15.01 -0.07 1.49
CA ALA A 12 -16.04 -0.94 2.06
C ALA A 12 -15.99 -2.38 1.52
N GLY A 13 -15.67 -2.55 0.23
CA GLY A 13 -15.51 -3.86 -0.44
C GLY A 13 -14.30 -4.64 0.08
N ALA A 14 -13.24 -3.95 0.50
CA ALA A 14 -12.13 -4.54 1.25
C ALA A 14 -12.56 -5.13 2.62
N GLY A 15 -13.76 -4.82 3.11
CA GLY A 15 -14.30 -5.30 4.38
C GLY A 15 -15.13 -6.59 4.31
N ALA A 16 -15.55 -7.06 3.12
CA ALA A 16 -16.50 -8.17 3.02
C ALA A 16 -15.89 -9.58 3.15
N GLY A 17 -14.55 -9.71 3.17
CA GLY A 17 -13.86 -10.98 3.34
C GLY A 17 -12.60 -10.82 4.16
N GLY A 18 -12.72 -10.86 5.49
CA GLY A 18 -11.65 -10.92 6.50
C GLY A 18 -10.39 -10.12 6.18
N ALA A 19 -10.19 -8.96 6.84
CA ALA A 19 -9.14 -7.96 6.58
C ALA A 19 -7.76 -8.45 6.09
N ALA A 20 -7.33 -9.64 6.47
CA ALA A 20 -6.14 -10.31 5.95
C ALA A 20 -6.18 -10.65 4.44
N GLY A 21 -7.24 -11.31 3.97
CA GLY A 21 -7.31 -11.88 2.61
C GLY A 21 -7.52 -10.85 1.51
N THR A 22 -8.26 -9.77 1.81
CA THR A 22 -8.52 -8.67 0.87
C THR A 22 -7.30 -7.78 0.69
N LEU A 23 -6.55 -7.48 1.76
CA LEU A 23 -5.30 -6.72 1.69
C LEU A 23 -4.21 -7.51 0.97
N VAL A 24 -3.91 -8.75 1.40
CA VAL A 24 -2.87 -9.58 0.75
C VAL A 24 -3.21 -9.85 -0.70
N GLY A 25 -4.46 -10.23 -1.00
CA GLY A 25 -4.91 -10.47 -2.37
C GLY A 25 -4.84 -9.21 -3.25
N GLY A 26 -5.18 -8.03 -2.70
CA GLY A 26 -5.08 -6.75 -3.41
C GLY A 26 -3.63 -6.36 -3.72
N LEU A 27 -2.71 -6.56 -2.77
CA LEU A 27 -1.29 -6.29 -2.96
C LEU A 27 -0.69 -7.22 -4.02
N ILE A 28 -1.03 -8.50 -4.00
CA ILE A 28 -0.60 -9.47 -5.01
C ILE A 28 -1.15 -9.08 -6.39
N GLY A 29 -2.42 -8.71 -6.48
CA GLY A 29 -3.04 -8.22 -7.72
C GLY A 29 -2.39 -6.94 -8.27
N ALA A 30 -1.81 -6.12 -7.40
CA ALA A 30 -1.03 -4.93 -7.77
C ALA A 30 0.43 -5.24 -8.17
N GLY A 31 0.81 -6.53 -8.24
CA GLY A 31 2.14 -6.97 -8.65
C GLY A 31 3.15 -7.11 -7.51
N ILE A 32 2.72 -7.04 -6.25
CA ILE A 32 3.61 -7.25 -5.09
C ILE A 32 3.74 -8.76 -4.83
N PRO A 33 4.97 -9.30 -4.73
CA PRO A 33 5.17 -10.71 -4.39
C PRO A 33 4.49 -11.10 -3.08
N GLU A 34 3.91 -12.31 -3.02
CA GLU A 34 3.15 -12.80 -1.86
C GLU A 34 3.93 -12.68 -0.54
N GLU A 35 5.24 -12.95 -0.58
CA GLU A 35 6.10 -12.87 0.59
C GLU A 35 6.22 -11.45 1.15
N ARG A 36 6.24 -10.43 0.27
CA ARG A 36 6.19 -9.01 0.66
C ARG A 36 4.78 -8.59 1.05
N ALA A 37 3.75 -9.13 0.40
CA ALA A 37 2.36 -8.81 0.73
C ALA A 37 2.01 -9.20 2.19
N LYS A 38 2.52 -10.33 2.69
CA LYS A 38 2.35 -10.75 4.11
C LYS A 38 3.04 -9.81 5.10
N LEU A 39 4.21 -9.28 4.74
CA LEU A 39 4.92 -8.28 5.57
C LEU A 39 4.11 -6.97 5.66
N TYR A 40 3.62 -6.49 4.52
CA TYR A 40 2.79 -5.28 4.44
C TYR A 40 1.47 -5.43 5.17
N GLU A 41 0.83 -6.60 5.09
CA GLU A 41 -0.39 -6.91 5.84
C GLU A 41 -0.17 -6.75 7.36
N THR A 42 0.97 -7.21 7.87
CA THR A 42 1.31 -7.10 9.29
C THR A 42 1.48 -5.62 9.68
N GLY A 43 2.25 -4.86 8.89
CA GLY A 43 2.43 -3.42 9.13
C GLY A 43 1.11 -2.63 9.11
N VAL A 44 0.19 -2.98 8.21
CA VAL A 44 -1.14 -2.35 8.14
C VAL A 44 -2.01 -2.73 9.34
N LYS A 45 -1.98 -4.01 9.77
CA LYS A 45 -2.70 -4.46 10.98
C LYS A 45 -2.23 -3.76 12.24
N GLU A 46 -0.96 -3.37 12.30
CA GLU A 46 -0.38 -2.59 13.40
C GLU A 46 -0.70 -1.08 13.32
N GLY A 47 -1.52 -0.66 12.35
CA GLY A 47 -1.92 0.74 12.16
C GLY A 47 -1.02 1.53 11.20
N GLY A 48 -0.13 0.84 10.48
CA GLY A 48 0.69 1.43 9.42
C GLY A 48 -0.07 1.65 8.11
N VAL A 49 0.56 2.41 7.21
CA VAL A 49 0.06 2.66 5.86
C VAL A 49 1.15 2.26 4.87
N VAL A 50 0.77 1.58 3.80
CA VAL A 50 1.66 1.19 2.70
C VAL A 50 1.46 2.14 1.54
N ILE A 51 2.54 2.72 1.04
CA ILE A 51 2.55 3.63 -0.10
C ILE A 51 3.43 3.02 -1.19
N GLY A 52 2.88 2.86 -2.39
CA GLY A 52 3.60 2.45 -3.58
C GLY A 52 3.70 3.60 -4.58
N ALA A 53 4.88 3.82 -5.13
CA ALA A 53 5.11 4.76 -6.24
C ALA A 53 5.71 4.00 -7.43
N HIS A 54 5.38 4.42 -8.65
CA HIS A 54 6.02 3.92 -9.87
C HIS A 54 6.82 5.07 -10.50
N PRO A 55 8.12 5.17 -10.19
CA PRO A 55 8.98 6.21 -10.74
C PRO A 55 9.16 6.03 -12.26
N ARG A 56 9.35 7.14 -12.98
CA ARG A 56 9.52 7.11 -14.45
C ARG A 56 10.97 6.89 -14.86
N THR A 57 11.91 7.26 -13.98
CA THR A 57 13.35 7.16 -14.17
C THR A 57 14.00 6.69 -12.87
N ASP A 58 15.26 6.26 -12.95
CA ASP A 58 16.01 5.90 -11.75
C ASP A 58 16.29 7.12 -10.85
N GLU A 59 16.49 8.32 -11.42
CA GLU A 59 16.57 9.57 -10.63
C GLU A 59 15.26 9.86 -9.89
N ASP A 60 14.09 9.66 -10.52
CA ASP A 60 12.79 9.83 -9.87
C ASP A 60 12.64 8.82 -8.72
N ARG A 61 13.19 7.60 -8.87
CA ARG A 61 13.15 6.55 -7.84
C ARG A 61 13.92 6.99 -6.59
N ASP A 62 15.15 7.45 -6.79
CA ASP A 62 16.00 7.88 -5.69
C ASP A 62 15.43 9.12 -4.99
N TYR A 63 14.93 10.08 -5.76
CA TYR A 63 14.25 11.27 -5.23
C TYR A 63 13.04 10.91 -4.36
N VAL A 64 12.14 10.04 -4.85
CA VAL A 64 10.95 9.63 -4.09
C VAL A 64 11.33 8.86 -2.83
N ALA A 65 12.34 7.99 -2.91
CA ALA A 65 12.81 7.23 -1.76
C ALA A 65 13.40 8.13 -0.67
N ASP A 66 14.21 9.11 -1.04
CA ASP A 66 14.76 10.09 -0.11
C ASP A 66 13.68 10.96 0.50
N GLU A 67 12.71 11.41 -0.29
CA GLU A 67 11.61 12.21 0.22
C GLU A 67 10.74 11.42 1.21
N PHE A 68 10.48 10.13 0.96
CA PHE A 68 9.79 9.27 1.92
C PHE A 68 10.58 9.10 3.22
N ARG A 69 11.90 8.95 3.16
CA ARG A 69 12.76 8.91 4.36
C ARG A 69 12.70 10.23 5.13
N ASN A 70 12.70 11.37 4.42
CA ASN A 70 12.58 12.70 5.03
C ASN A 70 11.25 12.87 5.79
N TYR A 71 10.16 12.28 5.29
CA TYR A 71 8.87 12.26 5.99
C TYR A 71 8.73 11.14 7.03
N GLY A 72 9.81 10.40 7.33
CA GLY A 72 9.83 9.40 8.40
C GLY A 72 9.29 8.02 8.04
N ALA A 73 9.26 7.67 6.74
CA ALA A 73 8.99 6.30 6.32
C ALA A 73 10.07 5.36 6.87
N ARG A 74 9.65 4.26 7.50
CA ARG A 74 10.55 3.34 8.20
C ARG A 74 11.04 2.18 7.33
N ASP A 75 10.20 1.70 6.43
CA ASP A 75 10.45 0.51 5.59
C ASP A 75 10.38 0.87 4.10
N VAL A 76 11.37 1.62 3.61
CA VAL A 76 11.45 2.07 2.21
C VAL A 76 12.17 1.03 1.36
N TYR A 77 11.48 0.49 0.35
CA TYR A 77 12.03 -0.44 -0.64
C TYR A 77 12.03 0.19 -2.03
N VAL A 78 13.17 0.13 -2.73
CA VAL A 78 13.42 0.69 -4.08
C VAL A 78 13.81 -0.38 -5.09
#